data_AF-A0A2H3D7C3-F1
#
_entry.id   AF-A0A2H3D7C3-F1
#
_cell.length_a   1.000
_cell.length_b   1.000
_cell.length_c   1.000
_cell.angle_alpha   90.00
_cell.angle_beta   90.00
_cell.angle_gamma   90.00
#
_symmetry.space_group_name_H-M   'P 1'
#
loop_
_entity.id
_entity.type
_entity.pdbx_description
1 polymer ?
#
loop_
_entity_poly.entity_id
_entity_poly.type
_entity_poly.pdbx_seq_one_letter_code
_entity_poly.pdbx_strand_id
1 'polypeptide(L)'
;MYLDSYYDDLKKLEDKFEKYEQKEAKMHTIIYESISNSTFNKIKGEATAASIWKKLISVMISKSNLMHEHLFTWLGNMSCSDESNMQEHLCKMKILLEYIEGMGLKIKDN
;
A
#
# COMPACT_ATOMS: atom_id res chain seq x y z
N MET A 1 10.92 -50.11 -15.83
CA MET A 1 9.68 -49.59 -16.45
C MET A 1 8.76 -48.89 -15.46
N TYR A 2 8.17 -49.53 -14.43
CA TYR A 2 7.34 -48.83 -13.43
C TYR A 2 8.15 -47.92 -12.49
N LEU A 3 9.33 -48.39 -12.05
CA LEU A 3 10.22 -47.60 -11.18
C LEU A 3 10.80 -46.38 -11.91
N ASP A 4 11.19 -46.50 -13.18
CA ASP A 4 11.72 -45.37 -13.96
C ASP A 4 10.67 -44.26 -14.15
N SER A 5 9.41 -44.63 -14.43
CA SER A 5 8.31 -43.67 -14.53
C SER A 5 8.07 -42.92 -13.21
N TYR A 6 8.20 -43.60 -12.08
CA TYR A 6 8.05 -42.99 -10.76
C TYR A 6 9.18 -42.01 -10.44
N TYR A 7 10.43 -42.35 -10.78
CA TYR A 7 11.57 -41.45 -10.64
C TYR A 7 11.45 -40.21 -11.53
N ASP A 8 10.99 -40.37 -12.78
CA ASP A 8 10.76 -39.24 -13.69
C ASP A 8 9.69 -38.29 -13.15
N ASP A 9 8.63 -38.81 -12.53
CA ASP A 9 7.56 -37.98 -11.97
C ASP A 9 8.00 -37.25 -10.68
N LEU A 10 8.82 -37.90 -9.84
CA LEU A 10 9.45 -37.26 -8.69
C LEU A 10 10.34 -36.09 -9.12
N LYS A 11 11.19 -36.32 -10.14
CA LYS A 11 12.09 -35.29 -10.65
C LYS A 11 11.32 -34.09 -11.21
N LYS A 12 10.24 -34.32 -11.97
CA LYS A 12 9.37 -33.25 -12.46
C LYS A 12 8.69 -32.47 -11.33
N LEU A 13 8.36 -33.13 -10.22
CA LEU A 13 7.76 -32.48 -9.06
C LEU A 13 8.78 -31.58 -8.36
N GLU A 14 10.00 -32.06 -8.17
CA GLU A 14 11.12 -31.32 -7.59
C GLU A 14 11.45 -30.08 -8.42
N ASP A 15 11.58 -30.23 -9.75
CA ASP A 15 11.82 -29.12 -10.68
C ASP A 15 10.73 -28.04 -10.60
N LYS A 16 9.47 -28.44 -10.37
CA LYS A 16 8.35 -27.50 -10.22
C LYS A 16 8.41 -26.77 -8.90
N PHE A 17 8.77 -27.47 -7.82
CA PHE A 17 8.91 -26.89 -6.49
C PHE A 17 10.04 -25.85 -6.47
N GLU A 18 11.20 -26.19 -7.02
CA GLU A 18 12.32 -25.26 -7.09
C GLU A 18 11.96 -24.01 -7.91
N LYS A 19 11.30 -24.17 -9.06
CA LYS A 19 10.83 -23.03 -9.87
C LYS A 19 9.83 -22.15 -9.13
N TYR A 20 8.99 -22.74 -8.29
CA TYR A 20 8.05 -21.99 -7.46
C TYR A 20 8.80 -21.18 -6.39
N GLU A 21 9.69 -21.82 -5.63
CA GLU A 21 10.49 -21.17 -4.59
C GLU A 21 11.34 -20.02 -5.15
N GLN A 22 11.96 -20.22 -6.31
CA GLN A 22 12.71 -19.16 -6.99
C GLN A 22 11.83 -17.96 -7.37
N LYS A 23 10.61 -18.20 -7.85
CA LYS A 23 9.66 -17.11 -8.17
C LYS A 23 9.17 -16.40 -6.93
N GLU A 24 8.91 -17.14 -5.87
CA GLU A 24 8.50 -16.60 -4.58
C GLU A 24 9.59 -15.71 -3.98
N ALA A 25 10.84 -16.19 -3.91
CA ALA A 25 11.97 -15.42 -3.40
C ALA A 25 12.23 -14.15 -4.21
N LYS A 26 12.11 -14.22 -5.54
CA LYS A 26 12.20 -13.03 -6.41
C LYS A 26 11.12 -12.01 -6.09
N MET A 27 9.88 -12.45 -5.91
CA MET A 27 8.78 -11.54 -5.59
C MET A 27 8.96 -10.91 -4.21
N HIS A 28 9.40 -11.66 -3.21
CA HIS A 28 9.72 -11.11 -1.88
C HIS A 28 10.77 -10.00 -1.99
N THR A 29 11.85 -10.25 -2.72
CA THR A 29 12.93 -9.28 -2.93
C THR A 29 12.41 -7.99 -3.57
N ILE A 30 11.68 -8.11 -4.68
CA ILE A 30 11.10 -6.95 -5.39
C ILE A 30 10.20 -6.13 -4.44
N ILE A 31 9.33 -6.80 -3.68
CA ILE A 31 8.43 -6.10 -2.75
C ILE A 31 9.23 -5.38 -1.66
N TYR A 32 10.20 -6.06 -1.04
CA TYR A 32 10.92 -5.52 0.11
C TYR A 32 11.87 -4.38 -0.25
N GLU A 33 12.46 -4.41 -1.45
CA GLU A 33 13.28 -3.30 -1.96
C GLU A 33 12.46 -2.07 -2.36
N SER A 34 11.18 -2.27 -2.71
CA SER A 34 10.30 -1.20 -3.20
C SER A 34 9.58 -0.43 -2.10
N ILE A 35 9.75 -0.80 -0.82
CA ILE A 35 8.99 -0.23 0.30
C ILE A 35 9.91 0.30 1.39
N SER A 36 9.39 1.20 2.22
CA SER A 36 10.12 1.70 3.37
C SER A 36 10.27 0.64 4.48
N ASN A 37 11.32 0.78 5.30
CA ASN A 37 11.56 -0.09 6.47
C ASN A 37 10.37 -0.18 7.42
N SER A 38 9.62 0.91 7.61
CA SER A 38 8.42 0.92 8.45
C SER A 38 7.30 0.02 7.89
N THR A 39 7.16 -0.01 6.56
CA THR A 39 6.15 -0.83 5.87
C THR A 39 6.60 -2.28 5.83
N PHE A 40 7.88 -2.52 5.56
CA PHE A 40 8.51 -3.84 5.63
C PHE A 40 8.25 -4.53 6.97
N ASN A 41 8.49 -3.82 8.09
CA ASN A 41 8.27 -4.37 9.43
C ASN A 41 6.82 -4.82 9.70
N LYS A 42 5.83 -4.23 9.01
CA LYS A 42 4.43 -4.61 9.13
C LYS A 42 4.06 -5.86 8.32
N ILE A 43 4.81 -6.16 7.26
CA ILE A 43 4.45 -7.20 6.28
C ILE A 43 5.39 -8.41 6.25
N LYS A 44 6.62 -8.32 6.80
CA LYS A 44 7.68 -9.34 6.73
C LYS A 44 7.40 -10.72 7.39
N GLY A 45 6.23 -10.90 7.98
CA GLY A 45 5.83 -12.14 8.67
C GLY A 45 4.86 -13.02 7.89
N GLU A 46 4.53 -12.66 6.65
CA GLU A 46 3.58 -13.41 5.84
C GLU A 46 4.25 -14.57 5.09
N ALA A 47 3.56 -15.70 5.03
CA ALA A 47 4.13 -16.97 4.53
C ALA A 47 4.37 -16.99 3.02
N THR A 48 3.59 -16.22 2.24
CA THR A 48 3.71 -16.23 0.78
C THR A 48 3.80 -14.84 0.19
N ALA A 49 4.41 -14.73 -0.99
CA ALA A 49 4.47 -13.48 -1.76
C ALA A 49 3.08 -12.86 -1.98
N ALA A 50 2.07 -13.70 -2.23
CA ALA A 50 0.68 -13.27 -2.42
C ALA A 50 0.09 -12.70 -1.13
N SER A 51 0.35 -13.31 0.03
CA SER A 51 -0.08 -12.80 1.34
C SER A 51 0.60 -11.47 1.67
N ILE A 52 1.91 -11.36 1.41
CA ILE A 52 2.66 -10.10 1.55
C ILE A 52 2.00 -9.00 0.71
N TRP A 53 1.71 -9.28 -0.56
CA TRP A 53 1.11 -8.31 -1.49
C TRP A 53 -0.28 -7.84 -1.02
N LYS A 54 -1.14 -8.77 -0.61
CA LYS A 54 -2.47 -8.43 -0.04
C LYS A 54 -2.35 -7.55 1.19
N LYS A 55 -1.42 -7.86 2.09
CA LYS A 55 -1.19 -7.07 3.31
C LYS A 55 -0.62 -5.69 3.00
N LEU A 56 0.29 -5.59 2.03
CA LEU A 56 0.82 -4.32 1.56
C LEU A 56 -0.30 -3.40 1.05
N ILE A 57 -1.20 -3.92 0.23
CA ILE A 57 -2.38 -3.18 -0.25
C ILE A 57 -3.21 -2.69 0.93
N SER A 58 -3.52 -3.56 1.89
CA SER A 58 -4.29 -3.20 3.09
C SER A 58 -3.62 -2.09 3.91
N VAL A 59 -2.30 -2.17 4.13
CA VAL A 59 -1.54 -1.12 4.83
C VAL A 59 -1.62 0.21 4.09
N MET A 60 -1.45 0.21 2.77
CA MET A 60 -1.50 1.45 1.98
C MET A 60 -2.90 2.06 1.95
N ILE A 61 -3.95 1.25 1.81
CA ILE A 61 -5.34 1.72 1.89
C ILE A 61 -5.63 2.32 3.26
N SER A 62 -5.24 1.65 4.35
CA SER A 62 -5.47 2.17 5.70
C SER A 62 -4.78 3.51 5.93
N LYS A 63 -3.54 3.67 5.42
CA LYS A 63 -2.78 4.91 5.50
C LYS A 63 -3.45 6.02 4.70
N SER A 64 -3.95 5.70 3.50
CA SER A 64 -4.72 6.63 2.68
C SER A 64 -5.95 7.12 3.43
N ASN A 65 -6.76 6.22 3.98
CA ASN A 65 -7.98 6.58 4.71
C ASN A 65 -7.70 7.47 5.93
N LEU A 66 -6.69 7.12 6.74
CA LEU A 66 -6.28 7.95 7.86
C LEU A 66 -5.82 9.35 7.42
N MET A 67 -5.11 9.42 6.29
CA MET A 67 -4.69 10.70 5.72
C MET A 67 -5.90 11.51 5.24
N HIS A 68 -6.90 10.86 4.63
CA HIS A 68 -8.14 11.52 4.22
C HIS A 68 -8.88 12.09 5.42
N GLU A 69 -9.15 11.28 6.44
CA GLU A 69 -9.84 11.71 7.66
C GLU A 69 -9.10 12.87 8.34
N HIS A 70 -7.77 12.80 8.40
CA HIS A 70 -6.95 13.86 8.97
C HIS A 70 -7.07 15.18 8.18
N LEU A 71 -6.99 15.13 6.85
CA LEU A 71 -7.11 16.32 5.99
C LEU A 71 -8.50 16.95 6.09
N PHE A 72 -9.57 16.14 6.09
CA PHE A 72 -10.93 16.65 6.27
C PHE A 72 -11.16 17.25 7.66
N THR A 73 -10.65 16.59 8.70
CA THR A 73 -10.70 17.11 10.08
C THR A 73 -9.93 18.42 10.19
N TRP A 74 -8.76 18.52 9.55
CA TRP A 74 -7.98 19.75 9.52
C TRP A 74 -8.77 20.86 8.82
N LEU A 75 -9.29 20.61 7.62
CA LEU A 75 -10.11 21.57 6.87
C LEU A 75 -11.32 22.04 7.68
N GLY A 76 -12.06 21.13 8.32
CA GLY A 76 -13.24 21.46 9.13
C GLY A 76 -12.91 22.25 10.41
N ASN A 77 -11.71 22.09 10.94
CA ASN A 77 -11.23 22.81 12.13
C ASN A 77 -10.46 24.10 11.80
N MET A 78 -10.23 24.42 10.52
CA MET A 78 -9.60 25.68 10.15
C MET A 78 -10.54 26.83 10.52
N SER A 79 -10.06 27.73 11.39
CA SER A 79 -10.74 28.97 11.73
C SER A 79 -9.89 30.17 11.31
N CYS A 80 -10.55 31.24 10.88
CA CYS A 80 -9.93 32.53 10.58
C CYS A 80 -10.14 33.40 11.82
N SER A 81 -9.07 33.75 12.53
CA SER A 81 -9.18 34.69 13.65
C SER A 81 -9.40 36.11 13.12
N ASP A 82 -10.05 36.97 13.92
CA ASP A 82 -10.38 38.34 13.52
C ASP A 82 -9.15 39.20 13.19
N GLU A 83 -7.98 38.87 13.75
CA GLU A 83 -6.71 39.55 13.49
C GLU A 83 -5.92 38.95 12.30
N SER A 84 -6.39 37.86 11.69
CA SER A 84 -5.66 37.16 10.64
C SER A 84 -5.98 37.64 9.23
N ASN A 85 -5.00 37.54 8.33
CA ASN A 85 -5.19 37.87 6.92
C ASN A 85 -6.14 36.86 6.25
N MET A 86 -7.36 37.29 5.96
CA MET A 86 -8.39 36.48 5.30
C MET A 86 -7.93 35.92 3.95
N GLN A 87 -7.15 36.68 3.17
CA GLN A 87 -6.67 36.21 1.87
C GLN A 87 -5.71 35.03 2.03
N GLU A 88 -4.78 35.10 2.99
CA GLU A 88 -3.88 33.99 3.30
C GLU A 88 -4.65 32.78 3.83
N HIS A 89 -5.67 33.00 4.65
CA HIS A 89 -6.54 31.94 5.16
C HIS A 89 -7.25 31.21 4.00
N LEU A 90 -7.89 31.95 3.10
CA LEU A 90 -8.56 31.40 1.92
C LEU A 90 -7.59 30.66 0.99
N CYS A 91 -6.37 31.19 0.80
CA CYS A 91 -5.33 30.50 0.03
C CYS A 91 -4.96 29.14 0.66
N LYS A 92 -4.80 29.07 1.98
CA LYS A 92 -4.49 27.81 2.67
C LYS A 92 -5.63 26.80 2.54
N MET A 93 -6.88 27.23 2.69
CA MET A 93 -8.04 26.36 2.48
C MET A 93 -8.10 25.85 1.03
N LYS A 94 -7.86 26.72 0.06
CA LYS A 94 -7.87 26.35 -1.36
C LYS A 94 -6.79 25.31 -1.70
N ILE A 95 -5.56 25.48 -1.21
CA ILE A 95 -4.48 24.50 -1.41
C ILE A 95 -4.86 23.15 -0.82
N LEU A 96 -5.48 23.13 0.37
CA LEU A 96 -5.92 21.90 1.02
C LEU A 96 -7.03 21.20 0.23
N LEU A 97 -7.99 21.97 -0.31
CA LEU A 97 -9.04 21.46 -1.19
C LEU A 97 -8.46 20.85 -2.48
N GLU A 98 -7.56 21.56 -3.16
CA GLU A 98 -6.87 21.07 -4.36
C GLU A 98 -6.07 19.79 -4.07
N TYR A 99 -5.45 19.69 -2.90
CA TYR A 99 -4.73 18.49 -2.48
C TYR A 99 -5.67 17.29 -2.24
N ILE A 100 -6.84 17.53 -1.62
CA ILE A 100 -7.88 16.51 -1.43
C ILE A 100 -8.44 16.04 -2.78
N GLU A 101 -8.74 16.97 -3.69
CA GLU A 101 -9.22 16.67 -5.04
C GLU A 101 -8.19 15.89 -5.87
N GLY A 102 -6.90 16.25 -5.75
CA GLY A 102 -5.78 15.56 -6.38
C GLY A 102 -5.61 14.09 -5.95
N MET A 103 -6.14 13.72 -4.78
CA MET A 103 -6.22 12.31 -4.34
C MET A 103 -7.41 11.54 -4.94
N GLY A 104 -8.19 12.17 -5.82
CA GLY A 104 -9.38 11.58 -6.43
C GLY A 104 -10.61 11.60 -5.53
N LEU A 105 -10.57 12.38 -4.44
CA LEU A 105 -11.70 12.54 -3.53
C LEU A 105 -12.61 13.66 -4.03
N LYS A 106 -13.89 13.33 -4.24
CA LYS A 106 -14.91 14.35 -4.52
C LYS A 106 -15.46 14.86 -3.21
N ILE A 107 -15.26 16.15 -2.94
CA ILE A 107 -16.02 16.84 -1.92
C ILE A 107 -17.43 16.95 -2.49
N LYS A 108 -18.38 16.23 -1.89
CA LYS A 108 -19.79 16.39 -2.24
C LYS A 108 -20.26 17.66 -1.56
N ASP A 109 -20.66 18.65 -2.35
CA ASP A 109 -21.49 19.73 -1.86
C ASP A 109 -22.79 19.12 -1.34
N ASN A 110 -23.10 19.39 -0.09
CA ASN A 110 -24.31 18.93 0.59
C ASN A 110 -25.31 20.08 0.66
#